data_AF-A0A0C3Q705-F1
#
_entry.id   AF-A0A0C3Q705-F1
#
_cell.length_a   1.000
_cell.length_b   1.000
_cell.length_c   1.000
_cell.angle_alpha   90.00
_cell.angle_beta   90.00
_cell.angle_gamma   90.00
#
_symmetry.space_group_name_H-M   'P 1'
#
loop_
_entity.id
_entity.type
_entity.pdbx_description
1 polymer ?
#
loop_
_entity_poly.entity_id
_entity_poly.type
_entity_poly.pdbx_seq_one_letter_code
_entity_poly.pdbx_strand_id
1 'polypeptide(L)'
;MSAVSSFNTQEVHLWNNPQKETSKTLNFPQKYVAPPRCVVGLNSLDMQSGTNLRCKAYDDGVDSQRYNAHIDTWADSTLYSASIDTLILKPGDLDVLSGQFSTEEDHPWNQPKVQTSRRINFERPFVTPPKVLCFLKQFDTGSGSSTRIRTYVSDVDVKGFTMHIDTWADTTLYSATSAWVAYPEDKNYIWSGTANIMDVRPWQDPRPQNHKDINFQNTQFFKKPTCFVALNSIDISTETNLRIRAYCDNITTGGLTWHMDSWADTKLWSAGVSMIALG
;
A
#
# COMPACT_ATOMS: atom_id res chain seq x y z
N MET A 1 5.26 16.36 -13.59
CA MET A 1 5.55 16.00 -12.18
C MET A 1 5.17 14.56 -11.98
N SER A 2 5.80 13.85 -11.04
CA SER A 2 5.26 12.58 -10.56
C SER A 2 3.86 12.84 -10.01
N ALA A 3 2.94 11.91 -10.22
CA ALA A 3 1.53 12.10 -9.92
C ALA A 3 0.98 10.88 -9.20
N VAL A 4 -0.20 11.04 -8.62
CA VAL A 4 -0.96 9.94 -8.03
C VAL A 4 -2.24 9.77 -8.84
N SER A 5 -2.55 8.52 -9.14
CA SER A 5 -3.81 8.09 -9.75
C SER A 5 -4.45 7.06 -8.84
N SER A 6 -5.77 7.07 -8.72
CA SER A 6 -6.51 6.15 -7.84
C SER A 6 -7.51 5.33 -8.64
N PHE A 7 -7.82 4.14 -8.14
CA PHE A 7 -8.83 3.25 -8.73
C PHE A 7 -9.62 2.57 -7.62
N ASN A 8 -10.95 2.57 -7.74
CA ASN A 8 -11.86 1.79 -6.92
C ASN A 8 -12.64 0.80 -7.80
N THR A 9 -12.72 -0.48 -7.39
CA THR A 9 -13.46 -1.51 -8.14
C THR A 9 -14.94 -1.18 -8.33
N GLN A 10 -15.53 -0.39 -7.42
CA GLN A 10 -16.91 0.08 -7.51
C GLN A 10 -17.16 1.08 -8.67
N GLU A 11 -16.11 1.56 -9.32
CA GLU A 11 -16.21 2.30 -10.57
C GLU A 11 -16.55 1.40 -11.78
N VAL A 12 -16.44 0.08 -11.63
CA VAL A 12 -16.66 -0.93 -12.68
C VAL A 12 -17.89 -1.78 -12.40
N HIS A 13 -18.10 -2.21 -11.16
CA HIS A 13 -19.25 -3.02 -10.77
C HIS A 13 -19.75 -2.64 -9.38
N LEU A 14 -21.03 -2.88 -9.09
CA LEU A 14 -21.56 -2.64 -7.74
C LEU A 14 -20.96 -3.65 -6.74
N TRP A 15 -20.85 -3.23 -5.46
CA TRP A 15 -20.32 -4.08 -4.39
C TRP A 15 -21.12 -5.37 -4.18
N ASN A 16 -22.43 -5.34 -4.44
CA ASN A 16 -23.33 -6.49 -4.31
C ASN A 16 -23.31 -7.44 -5.53
N ASN A 17 -22.44 -7.18 -6.51
CA ASN A 17 -22.14 -8.06 -7.62
C ASN A 17 -20.62 -8.26 -7.73
N PRO A 18 -19.97 -8.84 -6.70
CA PRO A 18 -18.51 -8.95 -6.63
C PRO A 18 -17.95 -9.75 -7.80
N GLN A 19 -16.83 -9.30 -8.34
CA GLN A 19 -16.09 -9.98 -9.41
C GLN A 19 -14.73 -10.46 -8.88
N LYS A 20 -14.22 -11.55 -9.45
CA LYS A 20 -12.87 -12.03 -9.12
C LYS A 20 -11.78 -11.15 -9.72
N GLU A 21 -12.00 -10.74 -10.95
CA GLU A 21 -11.06 -9.92 -11.71
C GLU A 21 -11.72 -8.58 -12.00
N THR A 22 -11.05 -7.47 -11.73
CA THR A 22 -11.60 -6.13 -11.96
C THR A 22 -10.52 -5.19 -12.44
N SER A 23 -10.74 -4.61 -13.61
CA SER A 23 -9.78 -3.73 -14.27
C SER A 23 -10.42 -2.46 -14.79
N LYS A 24 -9.62 -1.39 -14.87
CA LYS A 24 -9.99 -0.14 -15.52
C LYS A 24 -8.79 0.51 -16.19
N THR A 25 -8.96 0.94 -17.44
CA THR A 25 -7.96 1.77 -18.12
C THR A 25 -7.99 3.19 -17.55
N LEU A 26 -6.84 3.67 -17.09
CA LEU A 26 -6.66 5.01 -16.53
C LEU A 26 -5.69 5.81 -17.40
N ASN A 27 -6.07 7.05 -17.69
CA ASN A 27 -5.21 7.98 -18.41
C ASN A 27 -4.27 8.69 -17.45
N PHE A 28 -3.03 8.90 -17.87
CA PHE A 28 -2.10 9.76 -17.15
C PHE A 28 -2.56 11.23 -17.21
N PRO A 29 -2.21 12.05 -16.21
CA PRO A 29 -2.57 13.47 -16.17
C PRO A 29 -1.93 14.27 -17.32
N GLN A 30 -0.92 13.70 -17.98
CA GLN A 30 -0.27 14.25 -19.15
C GLN A 30 0.28 13.10 -20.00
N LYS A 31 0.52 13.38 -21.29
CA LYS A 31 1.30 12.47 -22.13
C LYS A 31 2.77 12.55 -21.73
N TYR A 32 3.38 11.40 -21.49
CA TYR A 32 4.81 11.27 -21.24
C TYR A 32 5.58 11.01 -22.54
N VAL A 33 6.89 11.27 -22.53
CA VAL A 33 7.78 11.00 -23.67
C VAL A 33 8.10 9.52 -23.86
N ALA A 34 7.91 8.73 -22.80
CA ALA A 34 8.05 7.28 -22.75
C ALA A 34 7.09 6.75 -21.67
N PRO A 35 6.82 5.43 -21.58
CA PRO A 35 6.02 4.88 -20.50
C PRO A 35 6.61 5.22 -19.10
N PRO A 36 5.84 5.83 -18.18
CA PRO A 36 6.28 6.03 -16.80
C PRO A 36 6.36 4.70 -16.04
N ARG A 37 6.99 4.69 -14.88
CA ARG A 37 6.89 3.54 -13.94
C ARG A 37 5.70 3.75 -13.02
N CYS A 38 4.89 2.72 -12.85
CA CYS A 38 3.75 2.72 -11.93
C CYS A 38 4.09 1.88 -10.70
N VAL A 39 3.87 2.43 -9.50
CA VAL A 39 4.02 1.69 -8.24
C VAL A 39 2.67 1.67 -7.54
N VAL A 40 2.10 0.48 -7.43
CA VAL A 40 0.72 0.26 -6.95
C VAL A 40 0.71 -0.19 -5.50
N GLY A 41 -0.18 0.40 -4.70
CA GLY A 41 -0.42 -0.02 -3.31
C GLY A 41 -1.91 -0.05 -2.96
N LEU A 42 -2.31 -1.05 -2.18
CA LEU A 42 -3.68 -1.22 -1.69
C LEU A 42 -3.99 -0.18 -0.62
N ASN A 43 -5.14 0.48 -0.70
CA ASN A 43 -5.57 1.44 0.33
C ASN A 43 -7.00 1.21 0.84
N SER A 44 -7.82 0.37 0.20
CA SER A 44 -9.12 -0.01 0.72
C SER A 44 -9.46 -1.45 0.37
N LEU A 45 -10.15 -2.16 1.28
CA LEU A 45 -10.58 -3.54 1.10
C LEU A 45 -11.93 -3.76 1.82
N ASP A 46 -12.85 -4.46 1.16
CA ASP A 46 -14.05 -5.09 1.74
C ASP A 46 -14.12 -6.54 1.25
N MET A 47 -13.84 -7.48 2.14
CA MET A 47 -13.72 -8.91 1.81
C MET A 47 -14.55 -9.77 2.75
N GLN A 48 -15.24 -10.76 2.18
CA GLN A 48 -16.05 -11.70 2.95
C GLN A 48 -15.19 -12.51 3.93
N SER A 49 -15.64 -12.64 5.18
CA SER A 49 -15.01 -13.51 6.16
C SER A 49 -15.36 -15.00 5.94
N GLY A 50 -14.62 -15.88 6.62
CA GLY A 50 -14.89 -17.32 6.65
C GLY A 50 -14.17 -18.14 5.58
N THR A 51 -13.54 -17.49 4.60
CA THR A 51 -12.57 -18.11 3.68
C THR A 51 -11.22 -17.43 3.82
N ASN A 52 -10.19 -17.96 3.17
CA ASN A 52 -8.91 -17.25 3.08
C ASN A 52 -9.16 -15.87 2.46
N LEU A 53 -8.40 -14.87 2.88
CA LEU A 53 -8.46 -13.53 2.29
C LEU A 53 -7.31 -13.37 1.31
N ARG A 54 -7.66 -13.17 0.04
CA ARG A 54 -6.74 -13.08 -1.09
C ARG A 54 -7.03 -11.86 -1.94
N CYS A 55 -6.06 -10.96 -2.05
CA CYS A 55 -6.18 -9.78 -2.87
C CYS A 55 -4.84 -9.47 -3.54
N LYS A 56 -4.89 -9.05 -4.81
CA LYS A 56 -3.73 -8.62 -5.57
C LYS A 56 -4.06 -7.36 -6.35
N ALA A 57 -3.25 -6.33 -6.20
CA ALA A 57 -3.26 -5.17 -7.06
C ALA A 57 -2.06 -5.18 -8.01
N TYR A 58 -2.28 -4.80 -9.27
CA TYR A 58 -1.20 -4.63 -10.24
C TYR A 58 -1.63 -3.72 -11.39
N ASP A 59 -0.65 -3.33 -12.21
CA ASP A 59 -0.85 -2.62 -13.45
C ASP A 59 -0.31 -3.43 -14.63
N ASP A 60 -0.91 -3.23 -15.80
CA ASP A 60 -0.38 -3.70 -17.08
C ASP A 60 -0.64 -2.69 -18.19
N GLY A 61 -0.15 -3.00 -19.40
CA GLY A 61 -0.44 -2.19 -20.59
C GLY A 61 0.03 -0.74 -20.48
N VAL A 62 1.10 -0.48 -19.70
CA VAL A 62 1.62 0.86 -19.46
C VAL A 62 2.24 1.41 -20.75
N ASP A 63 1.62 2.45 -21.29
CA ASP A 63 2.13 3.20 -22.45
C ASP A 63 2.46 4.67 -22.06
N SER A 64 2.63 5.56 -23.02
CA SER A 64 2.95 6.98 -22.75
C SER A 64 1.77 7.84 -22.27
N GLN A 65 0.54 7.32 -22.33
CA GLN A 65 -0.71 8.04 -22.11
C GLN A 65 -1.63 7.37 -21.08
N ARG A 66 -1.51 6.07 -20.86
CA ARG A 66 -2.41 5.28 -20.01
C ARG A 66 -1.79 3.98 -19.51
N TYR A 67 -2.51 3.32 -18.62
CA TYR A 67 -2.26 1.97 -18.13
C TYR A 67 -3.59 1.31 -17.75
N ASN A 68 -3.61 -0.01 -17.55
CA ASN A 68 -4.75 -0.68 -16.90
C ASN A 68 -4.41 -0.95 -15.44
N ALA A 69 -5.27 -0.50 -14.54
CA ALA A 69 -5.23 -0.84 -13.13
C ALA A 69 -6.08 -2.09 -12.87
N HIS A 70 -5.56 -3.03 -12.10
CA HIS A 70 -6.24 -4.28 -11.71
C HIS A 70 -6.28 -4.43 -10.20
N ILE A 71 -7.41 -4.91 -9.68
CA ILE A 71 -7.54 -5.39 -8.31
C ILE A 71 -8.37 -6.67 -8.32
N ASP A 72 -7.70 -7.78 -8.01
CA ASP A 72 -8.25 -9.11 -8.18
C ASP A 72 -8.24 -9.91 -6.88
N THR A 73 -9.11 -10.91 -6.83
CA THR A 73 -9.21 -11.97 -5.83
C THR A 73 -9.31 -13.32 -6.54
N TRP A 74 -9.04 -14.43 -5.85
CA TRP A 74 -9.08 -15.76 -6.47
C TRP A 74 -9.60 -16.84 -5.52
N ALA A 75 -9.75 -18.05 -6.05
CA ALA A 75 -10.28 -19.22 -5.35
C ALA A 75 -11.66 -18.96 -4.70
N ASP A 76 -11.79 -19.15 -3.40
CA ASP A 76 -13.00 -19.03 -2.59
C ASP A 76 -13.10 -17.67 -1.86
N SER A 77 -12.20 -16.73 -2.15
CA SER A 77 -12.24 -15.38 -1.60
C SER A 77 -13.25 -14.50 -2.36
N THR A 78 -14.08 -13.76 -1.64
CA THR A 78 -15.02 -12.78 -2.20
C THR A 78 -14.58 -11.36 -1.86
N LEU A 79 -14.31 -10.57 -2.90
CA LEU A 79 -13.92 -9.16 -2.81
C LEU A 79 -15.12 -8.28 -3.21
N TYR A 80 -15.79 -7.67 -2.22
CA TYR A 80 -16.91 -6.77 -2.48
C TYR A 80 -16.45 -5.43 -3.04
N SER A 81 -15.36 -4.90 -2.51
CA SER A 81 -14.70 -3.74 -3.08
C SER A 81 -13.24 -3.64 -2.67
N ALA A 82 -12.45 -2.93 -3.46
CA ALA A 82 -11.12 -2.51 -3.10
C ALA A 82 -10.73 -1.21 -3.77
N SER A 83 -9.66 -0.60 -3.29
CA SER A 83 -9.05 0.55 -3.93
C SER A 83 -7.54 0.52 -3.84
N ILE A 84 -6.91 1.17 -4.80
CA ILE A 84 -5.47 1.39 -4.87
C ILE A 84 -5.17 2.86 -5.10
N ASP A 85 -3.98 3.26 -4.66
CA ASP A 85 -3.27 4.38 -5.28
C ASP A 85 -2.13 3.83 -6.16
N THR A 86 -1.86 4.55 -7.23
CA THR A 86 -0.73 4.34 -8.13
C THR A 86 0.16 5.56 -8.10
N LEU A 87 1.39 5.39 -7.64
CA LEU A 87 2.44 6.37 -7.78
C LEU A 87 3.02 6.31 -9.19
N ILE A 88 2.86 7.39 -9.95
CA ILE A 88 3.36 7.52 -11.32
C ILE A 88 4.70 8.23 -11.29
N LEU A 89 5.78 7.48 -11.50
CA LEU A 89 7.14 8.00 -11.60
C LEU A 89 7.46 8.33 -13.05
N LYS A 90 7.65 9.62 -13.34
CA LYS A 90 7.93 10.11 -14.70
C LYS A 90 9.16 9.40 -15.30
N PRO A 91 9.19 9.18 -16.63
CA PRO A 91 10.41 8.75 -17.29
C PRO A 91 11.55 9.75 -17.02
N GLY A 92 12.75 9.23 -16.75
CA GLY A 92 13.92 10.05 -16.46
C GLY A 92 14.01 10.61 -15.03
N ASP A 93 13.06 10.31 -14.12
CA ASP A 93 13.31 10.53 -12.67
C ASP A 93 14.20 9.41 -12.13
N LEU A 94 15.50 9.55 -12.41
CA LEU A 94 16.50 8.55 -12.05
C LEU A 94 16.84 8.59 -10.56
N ASP A 95 16.44 9.60 -9.80
CA ASP A 95 16.72 9.61 -8.37
C ASP A 95 15.73 8.75 -7.59
N VAL A 96 14.56 8.44 -8.16
CA VAL A 96 13.57 7.58 -7.51
C VAL A 96 13.75 6.15 -8.00
N LEU A 97 14.01 5.24 -7.07
CA LEU A 97 14.00 3.80 -7.30
C LEU A 97 12.70 3.21 -6.78
N SER A 98 12.28 2.12 -7.38
CA SER A 98 11.09 1.39 -6.95
C SER A 98 11.22 -0.07 -7.32
N GLY A 99 10.48 -0.93 -6.63
CA GLY A 99 10.40 -2.34 -6.93
C GLY A 99 9.36 -3.03 -6.07
N GLN A 100 9.45 -4.35 -6.00
CA GLN A 100 8.61 -5.17 -5.15
C GLN A 100 9.39 -6.41 -4.68
N PHE A 101 8.85 -7.07 -3.66
CA PHE A 101 9.34 -8.35 -3.15
C PHE A 101 8.14 -9.19 -2.74
N SER A 102 8.12 -10.44 -3.18
CA SER A 102 7.16 -11.45 -2.76
C SER A 102 7.80 -12.46 -1.82
N THR A 103 7.10 -12.83 -0.75
CA THR A 103 7.53 -13.90 0.16
C THR A 103 7.72 -15.24 -0.56
N GLU A 104 6.99 -15.47 -1.65
CA GLU A 104 7.10 -16.68 -2.48
C GLU A 104 8.45 -16.81 -3.18
N GLU A 105 9.22 -15.72 -3.25
CA GLU A 105 10.59 -15.79 -3.77
C GLU A 105 11.57 -16.45 -2.79
N ASP A 106 11.23 -16.54 -1.49
CA ASP A 106 12.08 -17.13 -0.43
C ASP A 106 11.55 -18.45 0.14
N HIS A 107 10.27 -18.74 -0.01
CA HIS A 107 9.66 -20.00 0.38
C HIS A 107 8.40 -20.29 -0.43
N PRO A 108 8.07 -21.55 -0.71
CA PRO A 108 6.85 -21.86 -1.47
C PRO A 108 5.59 -21.51 -0.67
N TRP A 109 4.50 -21.22 -1.38
CA TRP A 109 3.18 -20.89 -0.80
C TRP A 109 2.70 -21.90 0.25
N ASN A 110 2.95 -23.19 0.07
CA ASN A 110 2.53 -24.26 0.98
C ASN A 110 3.45 -24.46 2.21
N GLN A 111 4.48 -23.61 2.38
CA GLN A 111 5.35 -23.59 3.55
C GLN A 111 5.39 -22.17 4.13
N PRO A 112 4.25 -21.67 4.66
CA PRO A 112 4.16 -20.32 5.19
C PRO A 112 5.15 -20.10 6.32
N LYS A 113 5.69 -18.89 6.40
CA LYS A 113 6.58 -18.44 7.48
C LYS A 113 5.96 -17.27 8.21
N VAL A 114 6.17 -17.23 9.53
CA VAL A 114 5.69 -16.10 10.36
C VAL A 114 6.44 -14.82 10.01
N GLN A 115 7.73 -14.93 9.68
CA GLN A 115 8.58 -13.79 9.32
C GLN A 115 9.36 -14.12 8.06
N THR A 116 9.34 -13.19 7.12
CA THR A 116 10.12 -13.29 5.88
C THR A 116 10.79 -11.94 5.62
N SER A 117 12.12 -11.97 5.55
CA SER A 117 12.93 -10.78 5.33
C SER A 117 13.96 -11.01 4.23
N ARG A 118 14.18 -10.00 3.39
CA ARG A 118 15.17 -10.05 2.31
C ARG A 118 15.90 -8.72 2.17
N ARG A 119 17.22 -8.82 1.96
CA ARG A 119 18.04 -7.68 1.52
C ARG A 119 17.71 -7.33 0.07
N ILE A 120 17.22 -6.12 -0.16
CA ILE A 120 16.99 -5.57 -1.48
C ILE A 120 18.15 -4.63 -1.82
N ASN A 121 18.89 -4.96 -2.86
CA ASN A 121 19.96 -4.11 -3.38
C ASN A 121 19.38 -3.13 -4.41
N PHE A 122 19.76 -1.86 -4.31
CA PHE A 122 19.43 -0.87 -5.32
C PHE A 122 20.19 -1.16 -6.61
N GLU A 123 19.52 -0.97 -7.76
CA GLU A 123 20.16 -1.06 -9.08
C GLU A 123 21.31 -0.07 -9.25
N ARG A 124 21.27 1.04 -8.50
CA ARG A 124 22.34 2.02 -8.37
C ARG A 124 22.42 2.50 -6.92
N PRO A 125 23.61 2.61 -6.32
CA PRO A 125 23.73 3.13 -4.97
C PRO A 125 23.38 4.62 -4.91
N PHE A 126 22.83 5.06 -3.78
CA PHE A 126 22.65 6.47 -3.47
C PHE A 126 23.95 7.10 -2.94
N VAL A 127 24.00 8.43 -2.88
CA VAL A 127 25.14 9.16 -2.28
C VAL A 127 25.10 9.07 -0.75
N THR A 128 23.91 9.22 -0.17
CA THR A 128 23.60 9.04 1.25
C THR A 128 22.43 8.05 1.39
N PRO A 129 22.25 7.41 2.56
CA PRO A 129 21.12 6.50 2.76
C PRO A 129 19.79 7.18 2.37
N PRO A 130 19.00 6.60 1.45
CA PRO A 130 17.77 7.21 0.97
C PRO A 130 16.64 7.09 2.00
N LYS A 131 15.55 7.83 1.79
CA LYS A 131 14.25 7.47 2.38
C LYS A 131 13.69 6.27 1.62
N VAL A 132 13.22 5.26 2.36
CA VAL A 132 12.60 4.05 1.80
C VAL A 132 11.24 3.83 2.45
N LEU A 133 10.22 3.60 1.63
CA LEU A 133 8.89 3.18 2.08
C LEU A 133 8.50 1.89 1.39
N CYS A 134 7.75 1.07 2.09
CA CYS A 134 7.12 -0.13 1.54
C CYS A 134 5.63 -0.17 1.92
N PHE A 135 4.85 -0.91 1.16
CA PHE A 135 3.41 -1.03 1.32
C PHE A 135 2.88 -2.29 0.62
N LEU A 136 1.72 -2.76 1.10
CA LEU A 136 1.08 -3.97 0.64
C LEU A 136 0.52 -3.79 -0.77
N LYS A 137 0.80 -4.78 -1.61
CA LYS A 137 0.30 -4.90 -2.99
C LYS A 137 -0.50 -6.20 -3.20
N GLN A 138 -0.13 -7.27 -2.48
CA GLN A 138 -0.81 -8.56 -2.54
C GLN A 138 -0.73 -9.26 -1.18
N PHE A 139 -1.74 -10.05 -0.83
CA PHE A 139 -1.66 -11.04 0.25
C PHE A 139 -2.59 -12.24 0.03
N ASP A 140 -2.24 -13.37 0.64
CA ASP A 140 -3.05 -14.57 0.86
C ASP A 140 -2.90 -14.98 2.33
N THR A 141 -3.97 -14.83 3.11
CA THR A 141 -4.02 -15.22 4.52
C THR A 141 -5.04 -16.32 4.74
N GLY A 142 -4.71 -17.24 5.64
CA GLY A 142 -5.60 -18.33 6.05
C GLY A 142 -6.86 -17.83 6.73
N SER A 143 -7.93 -18.61 6.58
CA SER A 143 -9.14 -18.44 7.37
C SER A 143 -8.97 -18.93 8.81
N GLY A 144 -9.87 -18.51 9.71
CA GLY A 144 -9.98 -19.05 11.06
C GLY A 144 -9.21 -18.29 12.15
N SER A 145 -8.37 -17.32 11.78
CA SER A 145 -7.75 -16.38 12.72
C SER A 145 -7.79 -14.96 12.15
N SER A 146 -7.52 -13.95 12.98
CA SER A 146 -7.52 -12.56 12.52
C SER A 146 -6.52 -12.35 11.38
N THR A 147 -6.83 -11.44 10.45
CA THR A 147 -5.91 -11.09 9.36
C THR A 147 -4.84 -10.14 9.90
N ARG A 148 -3.61 -10.64 9.97
CA ARG A 148 -2.46 -9.92 10.51
C ARG A 148 -1.30 -9.94 9.54
N ILE A 149 -0.94 -8.79 9.02
CA ILE A 149 0.17 -8.65 8.07
C ILE A 149 0.84 -7.31 8.34
N ARG A 150 2.17 -7.28 8.29
CA ARG A 150 2.95 -6.05 8.35
C ARG A 150 4.11 -6.12 7.37
N THR A 151 4.29 -5.04 6.61
CA THR A 151 5.50 -4.80 5.83
C THR A 151 6.22 -3.56 6.36
N TYR A 152 7.54 -3.64 6.46
CA TYR A 152 8.40 -2.53 6.89
C TYR A 152 9.81 -2.72 6.35
N VAL A 153 10.63 -1.67 6.44
CA VAL A 153 12.03 -1.70 6.04
C VAL A 153 12.95 -1.44 7.23
N SER A 154 14.17 -1.94 7.14
CA SER A 154 15.24 -1.74 8.13
C SER A 154 16.60 -1.75 7.42
N ASP A 155 17.67 -1.48 8.16
CA ASP A 155 19.06 -1.53 7.67
C ASP A 155 19.28 -0.72 6.38
N VAL A 156 18.63 0.43 6.25
CA VAL A 156 18.77 1.27 5.06
C VAL A 156 20.18 1.84 5.01
N ASP A 157 20.89 1.54 3.93
CA ASP A 157 22.19 2.13 3.60
C ASP A 157 22.19 2.60 2.14
N VAL A 158 23.33 3.09 1.67
CA VAL A 158 23.47 3.62 0.31
C VAL A 158 23.29 2.57 -0.80
N LYS A 159 23.43 1.28 -0.49
CA LYS A 159 23.37 0.17 -1.44
C LYS A 159 22.05 -0.58 -1.42
N GLY A 160 21.27 -0.46 -0.34
CA GLY A 160 20.01 -1.18 -0.23
C GLY A 160 19.35 -1.06 1.14
N PHE A 161 18.39 -1.93 1.38
CA PHE A 161 17.65 -2.02 2.63
C PHE A 161 17.18 -3.47 2.85
N THR A 162 16.82 -3.81 4.08
CA THR A 162 16.16 -5.09 4.40
C THR A 162 14.66 -4.87 4.42
N MET A 163 13.92 -5.55 3.54
CA MET A 163 12.46 -5.58 3.55
C MET A 163 11.97 -6.73 4.43
N HIS A 164 10.93 -6.48 5.23
CA HIS A 164 10.24 -7.46 6.05
C HIS A 164 8.79 -7.57 5.62
N ILE A 165 8.26 -8.79 5.54
CA ILE A 165 6.85 -9.10 5.36
C ILE A 165 6.51 -10.17 6.39
N ASP A 166 5.87 -9.74 7.47
CA ASP A 166 5.66 -10.54 8.68
C ASP A 166 4.18 -10.70 8.97
N THR A 167 3.86 -11.78 9.68
CA THR A 167 2.62 -12.01 10.40
C THR A 167 2.92 -12.35 11.86
N TRP A 168 1.90 -12.56 12.69
CA TRP A 168 2.08 -12.90 14.09
C TRP A 168 0.87 -13.62 14.68
N ALA A 169 1.02 -14.10 15.91
CA ALA A 169 0.04 -14.91 16.63
C ALA A 169 -0.32 -16.18 15.83
N ASP A 170 -1.61 -16.41 15.62
CA ASP A 170 -2.21 -17.58 14.98
C ASP A 170 -2.55 -17.35 13.49
N THR A 171 -2.11 -16.23 12.92
CA THR A 171 -2.34 -15.94 11.50
C THR A 171 -1.40 -16.75 10.62
N THR A 172 -1.97 -17.45 9.63
CA THR A 172 -1.19 -18.08 8.57
C THR A 172 -1.09 -17.13 7.38
N LEU A 173 0.13 -16.68 7.04
CA LEU A 173 0.41 -15.89 5.84
C LEU A 173 1.01 -16.81 4.77
N TYR A 174 0.19 -17.25 3.82
CA TYR A 174 0.65 -18.13 2.73
C TYR A 174 1.55 -17.38 1.77
N SER A 175 1.15 -16.17 1.38
CA SER A 175 2.02 -15.25 0.66
C SER A 175 1.64 -13.79 0.83
N ALA A 176 2.60 -12.90 0.61
CA ALA A 176 2.35 -11.50 0.42
C ALA A 176 3.41 -10.86 -0.48
N THR A 177 3.03 -9.77 -1.14
CA THR A 177 3.94 -8.94 -1.92
C THR A 177 3.88 -7.52 -1.43
N SER A 178 5.04 -6.96 -1.15
CA SER A 178 5.20 -5.55 -0.81
C SER A 178 5.88 -4.84 -1.96
N ALA A 179 5.31 -3.71 -2.38
CA ALA A 179 6.00 -2.75 -3.24
C ALA A 179 6.84 -1.79 -2.38
N TRP A 180 7.82 -1.13 -3.00
CA TRP A 180 8.66 -0.13 -2.34
C TRP A 180 9.07 0.99 -3.26
N VAL A 181 9.39 2.13 -2.64
CA VAL A 181 9.94 3.33 -3.27
C VAL A 181 11.10 3.83 -2.43
N ALA A 182 12.20 4.21 -3.09
CA ALA A 182 13.37 4.80 -2.46
C ALA A 182 13.79 6.08 -3.19
N TYR A 183 14.16 7.13 -2.46
CA TYR A 183 14.59 8.41 -3.03
C TYR A 183 15.55 9.16 -2.09
N PRO A 184 16.38 10.10 -2.58
CA PRO A 184 17.34 10.84 -1.76
C PRO A 184 16.62 11.57 -0.62
N GLU A 185 17.20 11.55 0.57
CA GLU A 185 16.59 12.12 1.78
C GLU A 185 16.24 13.61 1.64
N ASP A 186 17.07 14.34 0.89
CA ASP A 186 17.02 15.78 0.62
C ASP A 186 16.25 16.14 -0.66
N LYS A 187 15.56 15.18 -1.30
CA LYS A 187 14.80 15.46 -2.52
C LYS A 187 13.66 16.45 -2.25
N ASN A 188 13.81 17.65 -2.81
CA ASN A 188 12.83 18.73 -2.69
C ASN A 188 11.44 18.33 -3.19
N TYR A 189 10.40 18.92 -2.59
CA TYR A 189 8.99 18.75 -2.96
C TYR A 189 8.47 17.30 -2.86
N ILE A 190 9.15 16.47 -2.08
CA ILE A 190 8.67 15.14 -1.70
C ILE A 190 8.72 15.03 -0.18
N TRP A 191 7.57 14.72 0.41
CA TRP A 191 7.49 14.28 1.79
C TRP A 191 7.01 12.83 1.81
N SER A 192 7.48 12.06 2.77
CA SER A 192 6.95 10.73 3.02
C SER A 192 7.00 10.39 4.50
N GLY A 193 6.13 9.48 4.90
CA GLY A 193 6.05 9.02 6.27
C GLY A 193 5.20 7.77 6.40
N THR A 194 5.21 7.20 7.61
CA THR A 194 4.33 6.11 8.01
C THR A 194 3.53 6.52 9.23
N ALA A 195 2.37 5.92 9.42
CA ALA A 195 1.56 6.09 10.62
C ALA A 195 0.92 4.75 11.00
N ASN A 196 0.64 4.54 12.29
CA ASN A 196 -0.10 3.40 12.78
C ASN A 196 -1.25 3.84 13.69
N ILE A 197 -2.37 3.12 13.65
CA ILE A 197 -3.52 3.40 14.53
C ILE A 197 -3.12 3.36 16.01
N MET A 198 -2.13 2.53 16.37
CA MET A 198 -1.65 2.45 17.75
C MET A 198 -0.95 3.74 18.23
N ASP A 199 -0.63 4.68 17.33
CA ASP A 199 -0.10 6.00 17.68
C ASP A 199 -1.19 6.99 18.16
N VAL A 200 -2.47 6.61 18.06
CA VAL A 200 -3.63 7.43 18.46
C VAL A 200 -4.56 6.75 19.46
N ARG A 201 -4.42 5.44 19.66
CA ARG A 201 -5.18 4.68 20.66
C ARG A 201 -4.50 3.36 21.01
N PRO A 202 -4.74 2.79 22.21
CA PRO A 202 -4.26 1.45 22.53
C PRO A 202 -4.94 0.36 21.68
N TRP A 203 -4.27 -0.78 21.54
CA TRP A 203 -4.74 -1.94 20.77
C TRP A 203 -6.05 -2.52 21.33
N GLN A 204 -6.23 -2.49 22.66
CA GLN A 204 -7.39 -3.05 23.36
C GLN A 204 -8.68 -2.22 23.19
N ASP A 205 -8.62 -1.06 22.55
CA ASP A 205 -9.75 -0.15 22.34
C ASP A 205 -10.07 0.01 20.84
N PRO A 206 -10.49 -1.06 20.13
CA PRO A 206 -10.79 -0.98 18.71
C PRO A 206 -11.97 -0.05 18.45
N ARG A 207 -11.78 0.92 17.55
CA ARG A 207 -12.83 1.83 17.09
C ARG A 207 -12.80 1.96 15.57
N PRO A 208 -13.96 2.19 14.93
CA PRO A 208 -14.07 2.23 13.47
C PRO A 208 -13.40 3.44 12.83
N GLN A 209 -13.26 4.57 13.53
CA GLN A 209 -12.73 5.80 12.94
C GLN A 209 -11.40 6.17 13.61
N ASN A 210 -10.33 6.33 12.83
CA ASN A 210 -8.99 6.61 13.36
C ASN A 210 -8.27 7.60 12.46
N HIS A 211 -7.85 8.73 13.01
CA HIS A 211 -7.14 9.76 12.26
C HIS A 211 -6.16 10.54 13.13
N LYS A 212 -5.23 11.23 12.47
CA LYS A 212 -4.31 12.19 13.11
C LYS A 212 -3.82 13.22 12.11
N ASP A 213 -3.68 14.44 12.58
CA ASP A 213 -2.98 15.49 11.83
C ASP A 213 -1.48 15.29 11.90
N ILE A 214 -0.81 15.50 10.77
CA ILE A 214 0.65 15.50 10.66
C ILE A 214 1.12 16.71 9.85
N ASN A 215 2.34 17.15 10.14
CA ASN A 215 3.01 18.19 9.35
C ASN A 215 4.06 17.56 8.41
N PHE A 216 4.38 18.28 7.34
CA PHE A 216 5.43 17.89 6.39
C PHE A 216 6.85 18.25 6.87
N GLN A 217 7.00 18.58 8.15
CA GLN A 217 8.26 18.93 8.79
C GLN A 217 9.00 20.02 7.99
N ASN A 218 10.17 19.69 7.45
CA ASN A 218 11.01 20.61 6.69
C ASN A 218 10.70 20.63 5.18
N THR A 219 9.79 19.78 4.70
CA THR A 219 9.40 19.77 3.29
C THR A 219 8.40 20.89 3.03
N GLN A 220 8.78 21.84 2.17
CA GLN A 220 7.91 22.94 1.75
C GLN A 220 7.26 22.64 0.40
N PHE A 221 5.95 22.87 0.31
CA PHE A 221 5.20 22.81 -0.94
C PHE A 221 4.66 24.20 -1.30
N PHE A 222 4.80 24.61 -2.56
CA PHE A 222 4.26 25.91 -3.02
C PHE A 222 2.76 25.86 -3.33
N LYS A 223 2.22 24.66 -3.57
CA LYS A 223 0.82 24.38 -3.84
C LYS A 223 0.42 23.10 -3.11
N LYS A 224 -0.88 22.87 -2.97
CA LYS A 224 -1.41 21.63 -2.39
C LYS A 224 -0.78 20.41 -3.11
N PRO A 225 -0.04 19.54 -2.41
CA PRO A 225 0.53 18.35 -3.01
C PRO A 225 -0.54 17.30 -3.31
N THR A 226 -0.24 16.40 -4.23
CA THR A 226 -0.97 15.12 -4.36
C THR A 226 -0.42 14.13 -3.36
N CYS A 227 -1.26 13.27 -2.80
CA CYS A 227 -0.84 12.29 -1.80
C CYS A 227 -1.14 10.87 -2.28
N PHE A 228 -0.13 10.01 -2.22
CA PHE A 228 -0.23 8.57 -2.36
C PHE A 228 -0.39 7.99 -0.96
N VAL A 229 -1.32 7.05 -0.79
CA VAL A 229 -1.55 6.33 0.46
C VAL A 229 -1.68 4.84 0.16
N ALA A 230 -0.99 4.01 0.93
CA ALA A 230 -1.16 2.56 0.87
C ALA A 230 -0.97 1.92 2.24
N LEU A 231 -1.70 0.84 2.50
CA LEU A 231 -1.61 0.06 3.73
C LEU A 231 -0.23 -0.60 3.83
N ASN A 232 0.41 -0.51 4.99
CA ASN A 232 1.63 -1.26 5.32
C ASN A 232 1.42 -2.25 6.47
N SER A 233 0.27 -2.19 7.16
CA SER A 233 -0.12 -3.22 8.11
C SER A 233 -1.64 -3.31 8.28
N ILE A 234 -2.10 -4.52 8.59
CA ILE A 234 -3.50 -4.86 8.86
C ILE A 234 -3.52 -5.77 10.10
N ASP A 235 -4.41 -5.49 11.05
CA ASP A 235 -4.79 -6.37 12.16
C ASP A 235 -6.32 -6.26 12.37
N ILE A 236 -7.06 -7.17 11.75
CA ILE A 236 -8.53 -7.15 11.71
C ILE A 236 -9.08 -8.51 12.14
N SER A 237 -10.08 -8.48 13.03
CA SER A 237 -10.79 -9.70 13.48
C SER A 237 -11.39 -10.46 12.31
N THR A 238 -11.37 -11.80 12.39
CA THR A 238 -12.04 -12.68 11.41
C THR A 238 -13.53 -12.92 11.70
N GLU A 239 -14.08 -12.36 12.78
CA GLU A 239 -15.47 -12.56 13.21
C GLU A 239 -16.49 -12.05 12.18
N THR A 240 -16.10 -11.05 11.39
CA THR A 240 -16.91 -10.38 10.37
C THR A 240 -16.02 -10.10 9.16
N ASN A 241 -16.61 -9.60 8.06
CA ASN A 241 -15.82 -9.20 6.89
C ASN A 241 -14.65 -8.27 7.25
N LEU A 242 -13.55 -8.43 6.52
CA LEU A 242 -12.44 -7.50 6.56
C LEU A 242 -12.87 -6.22 5.83
N ARG A 243 -12.95 -5.11 6.55
CA ARG A 243 -13.31 -3.80 6.00
C ARG A 243 -12.36 -2.73 6.52
N ILE A 244 -11.60 -2.15 5.61
CA ILE A 244 -10.65 -1.08 5.93
C ILE A 244 -10.52 -0.11 4.76
N ARG A 245 -10.37 1.17 5.08
CA ARG A 245 -10.05 2.23 4.13
C ARG A 245 -9.01 3.16 4.74
N ALA A 246 -7.94 3.38 4.01
CA ALA A 246 -6.88 4.34 4.28
C ALA A 246 -6.93 5.47 3.25
N TYR A 247 -6.88 6.72 3.72
CA TYR A 247 -6.88 7.91 2.86
C TYR A 247 -6.31 9.11 3.61
N CYS A 248 -6.01 10.17 2.87
CA CYS A 248 -5.64 11.48 3.43
C CYS A 248 -6.66 12.53 3.01
N ASP A 249 -7.03 13.42 3.93
CA ASP A 249 -7.76 14.64 3.66
C ASP A 249 -7.07 15.85 4.32
N ASN A 250 -7.73 17.02 4.32
CA ASN A 250 -7.18 18.28 4.84
C ASN A 250 -5.75 18.59 4.37
N ILE A 251 -5.39 18.16 3.16
CA ILE A 251 -4.05 18.32 2.61
C ILE A 251 -3.84 19.81 2.30
N THR A 252 -2.86 20.39 2.98
CA THR A 252 -2.37 21.77 2.79
C THR A 252 -0.94 21.75 2.27
N THR A 253 -0.30 22.91 2.16
CA THR A 253 1.14 22.99 1.85
C THR A 253 2.05 22.59 3.02
N GLY A 254 1.50 22.49 4.24
CA GLY A 254 2.27 22.24 5.47
C GLY A 254 1.95 20.91 6.16
N GLY A 255 0.91 20.19 5.74
CA GLY A 255 0.50 18.94 6.37
C GLY A 255 -0.75 18.31 5.77
N LEU A 256 -1.20 17.24 6.39
CA LEU A 256 -2.41 16.49 6.04
C LEU A 256 -3.00 15.82 7.28
N THR A 257 -4.23 15.33 7.17
CA THR A 257 -4.83 14.39 8.12
C THR A 257 -4.91 13.02 7.46
N TRP A 258 -4.34 11.99 8.07
CA TRP A 258 -4.52 10.62 7.60
C TRP A 258 -5.70 9.97 8.31
N HIS A 259 -6.34 9.02 7.64
CA HIS A 259 -7.43 8.20 8.16
C HIS A 259 -7.16 6.72 7.91
N MET A 260 -7.54 5.87 8.85
CA MET A 260 -7.54 4.41 8.74
C MET A 260 -8.80 3.88 9.43
N ASP A 261 -9.84 3.71 8.62
CA ASP A 261 -11.20 3.52 9.10
C ASP A 261 -11.73 2.13 8.73
N SER A 262 -12.53 1.54 9.61
CA SER A 262 -13.44 0.43 9.32
C SER A 262 -14.89 0.88 9.42
N TRP A 263 -15.82 0.02 9.02
CA TRP A 263 -17.25 0.29 9.09
C TRP A 263 -18.06 -0.98 9.39
N ALA A 264 -19.37 -0.79 9.59
CA ALA A 264 -20.30 -1.83 9.99
C ALA A 264 -19.86 -2.52 11.28
N ASP A 265 -19.79 -3.85 11.27
CA ASP A 265 -19.46 -4.72 12.39
C ASP A 265 -17.96 -5.10 12.46
N THR A 266 -17.13 -4.55 11.57
CA THR A 266 -15.71 -4.87 11.50
C THR A 266 -14.94 -4.34 12.71
N LYS A 267 -14.34 -5.28 13.45
CA LYS A 267 -13.41 -5.00 14.54
C LYS A 267 -11.97 -4.81 14.03
N LEU A 268 -11.58 -3.56 13.86
CA LEU A 268 -10.24 -3.13 13.46
C LEU A 268 -9.34 -2.95 14.69
N TRP A 269 -8.44 -3.91 14.94
CA TRP A 269 -7.52 -3.84 16.09
C TRP A 269 -6.41 -2.81 15.86
N SER A 270 -5.77 -2.88 14.70
CA SER A 270 -4.74 -1.95 14.25
C SER A 270 -4.62 -1.95 12.72
N ALA A 271 -4.04 -0.89 12.18
CA ALA A 271 -3.58 -0.80 10.81
C ALA A 271 -2.47 0.24 10.73
N GLY A 272 -1.74 0.22 9.63
CA GLY A 272 -0.72 1.22 9.33
C GLY A 272 -0.70 1.56 7.85
N VAL A 273 -0.19 2.76 7.56
CA VAL A 273 -0.12 3.33 6.23
C VAL A 273 1.26 3.87 5.94
N SER A 274 1.65 3.79 4.67
CA SER A 274 2.76 4.51 4.06
C SER A 274 2.19 5.61 3.17
N MET A 275 2.71 6.82 3.31
CA MET A 275 2.20 8.02 2.63
C MET A 275 3.34 8.75 1.91
N ILE A 276 3.06 9.27 0.72
CA ILE A 276 3.98 10.09 -0.05
C ILE A 276 3.22 11.32 -0.59
N ALA A 277 3.65 12.52 -0.21
CA ALA A 277 3.14 13.78 -0.73
C ALA A 277 4.10 14.35 -1.79
N LEU A 278 3.57 14.73 -2.96
CA LEU A 278 4.32 15.18 -4.13
C LEU A 278 3.84 16.56 -4.59
N GLY A 279 4.78 17.49 -4.74
CA GLY A 279 4.57 18.87 -5.18
C GLY A 279 4.64 19.08 -6.69
#